data_AF-A0A841JBF1-F1
#
_entry.id   AF-A0A841JBF1-F1
#
_cell.length_a   1.000
_cell.length_b   1.000
_cell.length_c   1.000
_cell.angle_alpha   90.00
_cell.angle_beta   90.00
_cell.angle_gamma   90.00
#
_symmetry.space_group_name_H-M   'P 1'
#
loop_
_entity.id
_entity.type
_entity.pdbx_description
1 polymer ?
#
loop_
_entity_poly.entity_id
_entity_poly.type
_entity_poly.pdbx_seq_one_letter_code
_entity_poly.pdbx_strand_id
1 'polypeptide(L)'
;MKKRYHYLLIVGYLLTIILNSCKKQEVTTFSKIKIPASSPIAPGNISGFVKGTLLTGETYTVAGDVTVKKGDTLASQPGAIVIVKNNAQFTIQGVLQLLGSKDQPIFFNSDLNKPGTWGGFQADSAQAITIKWAHIDNTGGPDASGSARRTIVVNNAIPVDIEDSWFTNGQDDLMGLFHATVTILRNTISSSGSTDGEGINLKSGAKGVVAYNVVFSQAGSGIKLETSASIPFPQTEVDVYNNTLVSNGWRRGSAEPGRAVSVGVNAIGHIYNNIIVNCYHGIELFNDGDLVHTTYGNNLFYATVDTYADLVDPSQKINIRDNFYPASGLGKPQPTDLISKKIGNYDPLFMKFDGTVAAPNGYPNTNDFRLQSSSPAFSAGNTKYNLDLGAYTSDGKGNQH
;
A
#
# COMPACT_ATOMS: atom_id res chain seq x y z
N MET A 1 9.24 73.26 49.32
CA MET A 1 9.88 73.28 47.97
C MET A 1 9.67 71.91 47.34
N LYS A 2 8.65 71.76 46.48
CA LYS A 2 8.74 71.79 45.00
C LYS A 2 9.43 70.54 44.37
N LYS A 3 8.58 69.69 43.75
CA LYS A 3 8.72 69.04 42.42
C LYS A 3 9.74 67.87 42.34
N ARG A 4 9.50 66.70 41.70
CA ARG A 4 8.62 66.32 40.57
C ARG A 4 8.54 64.77 40.47
N TYR A 5 7.33 64.26 40.24
CA TYR A 5 6.84 63.05 39.54
C TYR A 5 7.80 61.96 39.03
N HIS A 6 7.42 60.68 39.14
CA HIS A 6 6.83 59.90 38.02
C HIS A 6 6.14 58.59 38.47
N TYR A 7 4.93 58.38 37.94
CA TYR A 7 4.13 57.16 37.96
C TYR A 7 4.75 56.06 37.09
N LEU A 8 4.56 54.78 37.42
CA LEU A 8 4.23 53.75 36.42
C LEU A 8 3.69 52.46 37.06
N LEU A 9 2.39 52.26 36.87
CA LEU A 9 1.69 50.97 36.90
C LEU A 9 2.26 50.06 35.80
N ILE A 10 2.60 48.82 36.13
CA ILE A 10 2.67 47.73 35.15
C ILE A 10 1.86 46.56 35.69
N VAL A 11 0.63 46.45 35.20
CA VAL A 11 -0.19 45.23 35.28
C VAL A 11 0.28 44.34 34.14
N GLY A 12 1.00 43.26 34.47
CA GLY A 12 1.39 42.24 33.51
C GLY A 12 0.21 41.32 33.20
N TYR A 13 -0.44 41.52 32.06
CA TYR A 13 -1.36 40.53 31.48
C TYR A 13 -0.51 39.45 30.80
N LEU A 14 -0.46 38.25 31.40
CA LEU A 14 0.12 37.08 30.77
C LEU A 14 -0.92 36.52 29.78
N LEU A 15 -0.77 36.87 28.51
CA LEU A 15 -1.59 36.32 27.43
C LEU A 15 -1.02 34.93 27.08
N THR A 16 -1.61 33.86 27.62
CA THR A 16 -1.33 32.50 27.16
C THR A 16 -1.89 32.33 25.76
N ILE A 17 -1.02 32.44 24.76
CA ILE A 17 -1.32 32.09 23.38
C ILE A 17 -1.41 30.56 23.30
N ILE A 18 -2.63 30.04 23.32
CA ILE A 18 -2.89 28.64 22.97
C ILE A 18 -2.68 28.54 21.46
N LEU A 19 -1.48 28.11 21.06
CA LEU A 19 -1.20 27.70 19.70
C LEU A 19 -2.00 26.42 19.43
N ASN A 20 -3.24 26.56 18.94
CA ASN A 20 -3.93 25.49 18.25
C ASN A 20 -3.22 25.25 16.91
N SER A 21 -2.13 24.47 16.96
CA SER A 21 -1.61 23.82 15.77
C SER A 21 -2.71 22.90 15.26
N CYS A 22 -3.26 23.20 14.09
CA CYS A 22 -4.05 22.25 13.32
C CYS A 22 -3.16 21.03 13.05
N LYS A 23 -3.16 20.06 13.96
CA LYS A 23 -2.58 18.74 13.71
C LYS A 23 -3.46 18.12 12.62
N LYS A 24 -2.94 18.01 11.39
CA LYS A 24 -3.56 17.16 10.35
C LYS A 24 -3.73 15.79 10.98
N GLN A 25 -4.97 15.38 11.18
CA GLN A 25 -5.32 14.19 11.95
C GLN A 25 -4.91 12.92 11.19
N GLU A 26 -4.32 11.98 11.91
CA GLU A 26 -4.11 10.60 11.46
C GLU A 26 -5.41 10.04 10.87
N VAL A 27 -5.38 9.58 9.62
CA VAL A 27 -6.56 8.99 8.99
C VAL A 27 -6.68 7.55 9.45
N THR A 28 -7.61 7.31 10.37
CA THR A 28 -7.88 5.97 10.98
C THR A 28 -9.34 5.56 10.90
N THR A 29 -10.21 6.46 10.45
CA THR A 29 -11.67 6.29 10.45
C THR A 29 -12.22 6.14 9.05
N PHE A 30 -13.15 5.20 8.91
CA PHE A 30 -13.81 4.87 7.65
C PHE A 30 -15.27 5.17 7.70
N SER A 31 -15.79 5.70 6.59
CA SER A 31 -17.22 5.85 6.40
C SER A 31 -17.89 4.49 6.60
N LYS A 32 -18.92 4.44 7.46
CA LYS A 32 -19.89 3.35 7.42
C LYS A 32 -20.59 3.43 6.08
N ILE A 33 -20.08 2.72 5.08
CA ILE A 33 -20.72 2.67 3.77
C ILE A 33 -21.99 1.84 3.95
N LYS A 34 -23.13 2.53 3.84
CA LYS A 34 -24.42 1.86 3.78
C LYS A 34 -24.46 1.13 2.44
N ILE A 35 -24.52 -0.20 2.49
CA ILE A 35 -24.79 -1.02 1.29
C ILE A 35 -26.09 -0.47 0.69
N PRO A 36 -26.07 0.10 -0.54
CA PRO A 36 -27.30 0.53 -1.18
C PRO A 36 -28.24 -0.65 -1.28
N ALA A 37 -29.55 -0.44 -1.12
CA ALA A 37 -30.53 -1.45 -1.48
C ALA A 37 -30.50 -1.62 -3.00
N SER A 38 -29.60 -2.47 -3.50
CA SER A 38 -29.49 -2.84 -4.89
C SER A 38 -30.08 -4.23 -5.09
N SER A 39 -30.55 -4.55 -6.30
CA SER A 39 -31.17 -5.83 -6.58
C SER A 39 -30.18 -6.98 -6.32
N PRO A 40 -30.60 -8.07 -5.65
CA PRO A 40 -29.74 -9.24 -5.47
C PRO A 40 -29.37 -9.85 -6.82
N ILE A 41 -28.11 -10.28 -6.95
CA ILE A 41 -27.66 -11.11 -8.06
C ILE A 41 -27.94 -12.56 -7.70
N ALA A 42 -28.63 -13.29 -8.58
CA ALA A 42 -28.86 -14.71 -8.39
C ALA A 42 -27.53 -15.49 -8.34
N PRO A 43 -27.34 -16.40 -7.38
CA PRO A 43 -26.12 -17.22 -7.29
C PRO A 43 -25.97 -18.13 -8.50
N GLY A 44 -24.74 -18.62 -8.73
CA GLY A 44 -24.40 -19.43 -9.90
C GLY A 44 -23.59 -18.66 -10.95
N ASN A 45 -23.81 -18.95 -12.23
CA ASN A 45 -23.00 -18.40 -13.32
C ASN A 45 -23.34 -16.93 -13.60
N ILE A 46 -22.33 -16.07 -13.61
CA ILE A 46 -22.43 -14.66 -14.01
C ILE A 46 -21.42 -14.34 -15.12
N SER A 47 -21.81 -13.46 -16.05
CA SER A 47 -21.00 -12.97 -17.16
C SER A 47 -21.73 -11.82 -17.86
N GLY A 48 -21.03 -11.06 -18.71
CA GLY A 48 -21.61 -9.96 -19.47
C GLY A 48 -21.93 -8.77 -18.58
N PHE A 49 -23.06 -8.11 -18.80
CA PHE A 49 -23.44 -6.94 -18.00
C PHE A 49 -24.02 -7.37 -16.65
N VAL A 50 -23.31 -7.04 -15.57
CA VAL A 50 -23.71 -7.41 -14.20
C VAL A 50 -23.85 -6.14 -13.36
N LYS A 51 -24.93 -6.10 -12.58
CA LYS A 51 -25.19 -5.09 -11.57
C LYS A 51 -26.01 -5.69 -10.44
N GLY A 52 -25.92 -5.10 -9.25
CA GLY A 52 -26.62 -5.58 -8.07
C GLY A 52 -25.67 -6.02 -6.97
N THR A 53 -26.18 -6.81 -6.04
CA THR A 53 -25.46 -7.26 -4.85
C THR A 53 -25.22 -8.76 -4.85
N LEU A 54 -23.95 -9.17 -4.70
CA LEU A 54 -23.57 -10.55 -4.34
C LEU A 54 -23.96 -10.81 -2.87
N LEU A 55 -24.66 -11.90 -2.61
CA LEU A 55 -25.30 -12.17 -1.32
C LEU A 55 -24.38 -12.93 -0.35
N THR A 56 -24.64 -12.76 0.95
CA THR A 56 -23.90 -13.43 2.02
C THR A 56 -23.93 -14.95 1.88
N GLY A 57 -22.76 -15.59 1.96
CA GLY A 57 -22.59 -17.04 1.93
C GLY A 57 -22.83 -17.69 0.56
N GLU A 58 -23.22 -16.90 -0.44
CA GLU A 58 -23.50 -17.38 -1.78
C GLU A 58 -22.23 -17.46 -2.64
N THR A 59 -22.22 -18.40 -3.58
CA THR A 59 -21.11 -18.60 -4.52
C THR A 59 -21.51 -18.22 -5.94
N TYR A 60 -20.64 -17.45 -6.59
CA TYR A 60 -20.81 -16.96 -7.95
C TYR A 60 -19.66 -17.48 -8.82
N THR A 61 -19.98 -18.08 -9.96
CA THR A 61 -18.98 -18.51 -10.94
C THR A 61 -18.95 -17.51 -12.09
N VAL A 62 -17.84 -16.81 -12.28
CA VAL A 62 -17.64 -15.92 -13.42
C VAL A 62 -17.26 -16.77 -14.62
N ALA A 63 -18.23 -17.02 -15.50
CA ALA A 63 -18.08 -17.92 -16.65
C ALA A 63 -17.51 -17.24 -17.91
N GLY A 64 -17.41 -15.91 -17.88
CA GLY A 64 -16.83 -15.05 -18.90
C GLY A 64 -16.74 -13.61 -18.37
N ASP A 65 -16.15 -12.70 -19.14
CA ASP A 65 -15.92 -11.33 -18.70
C ASP A 65 -17.18 -10.65 -18.16
N VAL A 66 -17.02 -9.93 -17.06
CA VAL A 66 -18.08 -9.14 -16.43
C VAL A 66 -17.84 -7.66 -16.70
N THR A 67 -18.89 -6.94 -17.04
CA THR A 67 -18.86 -5.48 -17.19
C THR A 67 -19.90 -4.84 -16.31
N VAL A 68 -19.47 -3.92 -15.44
CA VAL A 68 -20.35 -3.04 -14.65
C VAL A 68 -20.44 -1.72 -15.40
N LYS A 69 -21.59 -1.42 -16.01
CA LYS A 69 -21.76 -0.22 -16.84
C LYS A 69 -21.72 1.05 -15.99
N LYS A 70 -21.40 2.18 -16.63
CA LYS A 70 -21.53 3.52 -16.04
C LYS A 70 -22.96 3.72 -15.50
N GLY A 71 -23.06 4.21 -14.26
CA GLY A 71 -24.33 4.39 -13.54
C GLY A 71 -24.83 3.14 -12.82
N ASP A 72 -24.30 1.96 -13.11
CA ASP A 72 -24.60 0.73 -12.37
C ASP A 72 -23.58 0.50 -11.24
N THR A 73 -23.92 -0.40 -10.32
CA THR A 73 -23.05 -0.79 -9.19
C THR A 73 -22.99 -2.30 -9.10
N LEU A 74 -21.78 -2.84 -8.92
CA LEU A 74 -21.57 -4.19 -8.40
C LEU A 74 -21.17 -4.07 -6.95
N ALA A 75 -22.01 -4.58 -6.07
CA ALA A 75 -21.79 -4.62 -4.65
C ALA A 75 -21.69 -6.07 -4.15
N SER A 76 -21.16 -6.27 -2.96
CA SER A 76 -21.26 -7.54 -2.24
C SER A 76 -21.61 -7.34 -0.78
N GLN A 77 -22.28 -8.32 -0.21
CA GLN A 77 -22.43 -8.50 1.23
C GLN A 77 -21.25 -9.32 1.79
N PRO A 78 -21.05 -9.31 3.13
CA PRO A 78 -20.05 -10.13 3.78
C PRO A 78 -20.21 -11.63 3.47
N GLY A 79 -19.09 -12.32 3.25
CA GLY A 79 -19.05 -13.77 3.01
C GLY A 79 -19.40 -14.23 1.60
N ALA A 80 -19.56 -13.34 0.62
CA ALA A 80 -19.74 -13.74 -0.78
C ALA A 80 -18.47 -14.41 -1.33
N ILE A 81 -18.63 -15.43 -2.17
CA ILE A 81 -17.53 -16.18 -2.79
C ILE A 81 -17.64 -16.07 -4.31
N VAL A 82 -16.54 -15.70 -4.97
CA VAL A 82 -16.47 -15.53 -6.42
C VAL A 82 -15.34 -16.39 -6.98
N ILE A 83 -15.72 -17.32 -7.85
CA ILE A 83 -14.81 -18.23 -8.54
C ILE A 83 -14.74 -17.81 -10.01
N VAL A 84 -13.57 -17.40 -10.46
CA VAL A 84 -13.36 -16.88 -11.82
C VAL A 84 -12.79 -17.95 -12.73
N LYS A 85 -13.39 -18.13 -13.92
CA LYS A 85 -12.95 -19.14 -14.89
C LYS A 85 -12.37 -18.50 -16.14
N ASN A 86 -11.63 -19.32 -16.89
CA ASN A 86 -11.23 -19.02 -18.28
C ASN A 86 -10.55 -17.65 -18.45
N ASN A 87 -9.70 -17.25 -17.50
CA ASN A 87 -8.98 -15.99 -17.55
C ASN A 87 -9.90 -14.73 -17.64
N ALA A 88 -11.17 -14.85 -17.20
CA ALA A 88 -12.12 -13.75 -17.25
C ALA A 88 -11.67 -12.58 -16.36
N GLN A 89 -12.15 -11.37 -16.71
CA GLN A 89 -11.90 -10.15 -15.96
C GLN A 89 -13.20 -9.42 -15.58
N PHE A 90 -13.05 -8.44 -14.71
CA PHE A 90 -14.08 -7.45 -14.41
C PHE A 90 -13.71 -6.11 -15.04
N THR A 91 -14.52 -5.63 -15.97
CA THR A 91 -14.44 -4.26 -16.50
C THR A 91 -15.39 -3.37 -15.70
N ILE A 92 -14.86 -2.39 -14.97
CA ILE A 92 -15.64 -1.49 -14.12
C ILE A 92 -15.73 -0.11 -14.78
N GLN A 93 -16.93 0.23 -15.24
CA GLN A 93 -17.28 1.56 -15.75
C GLN A 93 -18.22 2.31 -14.78
N GLY A 94 -18.88 1.57 -13.88
CA GLY A 94 -19.73 2.08 -12.82
C GLY A 94 -19.01 2.13 -11.48
N VAL A 95 -19.67 1.65 -10.43
CA VAL A 95 -19.14 1.59 -9.07
C VAL A 95 -18.87 0.14 -8.64
N LEU A 96 -17.74 -0.09 -7.97
CA LEU A 96 -17.41 -1.35 -7.32
C LEU A 96 -17.44 -1.18 -5.79
N GLN A 97 -18.22 -2.01 -5.09
CA GLN A 97 -18.34 -2.00 -3.63
C GLN A 97 -18.24 -3.41 -3.05
N LEU A 98 -17.02 -3.85 -2.76
CA LEU A 98 -16.78 -5.13 -2.10
C LEU A 98 -16.75 -4.91 -0.58
N LEU A 99 -17.86 -5.22 0.10
CA LEU A 99 -18.08 -4.85 1.50
C LEU A 99 -18.18 -6.10 2.40
N GLY A 100 -17.02 -6.61 2.78
CA GLY A 100 -16.88 -7.75 3.68
C GLY A 100 -16.93 -7.36 5.15
N SER A 101 -16.70 -8.33 6.03
CA SER A 101 -16.44 -8.09 7.44
C SER A 101 -15.29 -8.95 7.93
N LYS A 102 -14.72 -8.62 9.10
CA LYS A 102 -13.67 -9.43 9.74
C LYS A 102 -14.05 -10.90 9.88
N ASP A 103 -15.29 -11.17 10.26
CA ASP A 103 -15.78 -12.53 10.51
C ASP A 103 -16.25 -13.23 9.22
N GLN A 104 -16.55 -12.45 8.17
CA GLN A 104 -17.05 -12.94 6.88
C GLN A 104 -16.42 -12.14 5.74
N PRO A 105 -15.13 -12.37 5.45
CA PRO A 105 -14.48 -11.72 4.32
C PRO A 105 -15.04 -12.24 3.00
N ILE A 106 -14.89 -11.45 1.95
CA ILE A 106 -15.27 -11.82 0.58
C ILE A 106 -14.08 -12.50 -0.10
N PHE A 107 -14.32 -13.49 -0.96
CA PHE A 107 -13.24 -14.18 -1.67
C PHE A 107 -13.40 -14.05 -3.18
N PHE A 108 -12.37 -13.55 -3.86
CA PHE A 108 -12.22 -13.56 -5.31
C PHE A 108 -10.94 -14.32 -5.67
N ASN A 109 -11.11 -15.42 -6.39
CA ASN A 109 -9.99 -16.21 -6.91
C ASN A 109 -10.46 -17.00 -8.14
N SER A 110 -9.55 -17.61 -8.87
CA SER A 110 -9.91 -18.55 -9.92
C SER A 110 -10.22 -19.94 -9.37
N ASP A 111 -10.83 -20.79 -10.19
CA ASP A 111 -10.97 -22.22 -9.89
C ASP A 111 -9.63 -22.96 -9.83
N LEU A 112 -8.58 -22.39 -10.43
CA LEU A 112 -7.24 -22.97 -10.45
C LEU A 112 -6.40 -22.60 -9.21
N ASN A 113 -6.76 -21.54 -8.48
CA ASN A 113 -6.02 -21.05 -7.31
C ASN A 113 -4.51 -20.87 -7.57
N LYS A 114 -4.15 -20.30 -8.73
CA LYS A 114 -2.74 -20.11 -9.15
C LYS A 114 -2.49 -18.72 -9.72
N PRO A 115 -1.33 -18.10 -9.45
CA PRO A 115 -0.99 -16.79 -10.00
C PRO A 115 -1.28 -16.68 -11.50
N GLY A 116 -1.95 -15.60 -11.93
CA GLY A 116 -2.14 -15.33 -13.36
C GLY A 116 -3.28 -16.09 -14.03
N THR A 117 -4.28 -16.52 -13.28
CA THR A 117 -5.37 -17.35 -13.83
C THR A 117 -6.67 -16.62 -14.07
N TRP A 118 -6.75 -15.35 -13.66
CA TRP A 118 -7.85 -14.44 -14.01
C TRP A 118 -7.38 -12.99 -14.07
N GLY A 119 -8.17 -12.13 -14.71
CA GLY A 119 -7.73 -10.80 -15.12
C GLY A 119 -7.81 -9.70 -14.08
N GLY A 120 -8.44 -9.92 -12.92
CA GLY A 120 -8.65 -8.87 -11.94
C GLY A 120 -9.66 -7.80 -12.39
N PHE A 121 -9.49 -6.57 -11.89
CA PHE A 121 -10.42 -5.44 -12.06
C PHE A 121 -9.81 -4.35 -12.95
N GLN A 122 -10.32 -4.25 -14.18
CA GLN A 122 -9.95 -3.25 -15.17
C GLN A 122 -10.93 -2.05 -15.06
N ALA A 123 -10.51 -0.98 -14.39
CA ALA A 123 -11.40 0.05 -13.86
C ALA A 123 -11.07 1.47 -14.33
N ASP A 124 -10.47 1.62 -15.52
CA ASP A 124 -10.07 2.91 -16.10
C ASP A 124 -11.21 3.90 -16.34
N SER A 125 -12.47 3.45 -16.30
CA SER A 125 -13.64 4.31 -16.46
C SER A 125 -14.61 4.23 -15.27
N ALA A 126 -14.18 3.62 -14.17
CA ALA A 126 -14.98 3.51 -12.96
C ALA A 126 -15.32 4.90 -12.40
N GLN A 127 -16.35 4.94 -11.55
CA GLN A 127 -16.83 6.15 -10.86
C GLN A 127 -16.40 6.20 -9.39
N ALA A 128 -16.25 5.04 -8.74
CA ALA A 128 -15.73 4.88 -7.40
C ALA A 128 -15.38 3.40 -7.15
N ILE A 129 -14.41 3.16 -6.29
CA ILE A 129 -14.04 1.81 -5.85
C ILE A 129 -13.95 1.79 -4.33
N THR A 130 -14.63 0.83 -3.71
CA THR A 130 -14.45 0.49 -2.30
C THR A 130 -14.24 -1.01 -2.18
N ILE A 131 -13.15 -1.40 -1.51
CA ILE A 131 -12.83 -2.79 -1.21
C ILE A 131 -12.50 -2.88 0.28
N LYS A 132 -13.26 -3.71 1.00
CA LYS A 132 -13.09 -3.87 2.44
C LYS A 132 -13.29 -5.32 2.85
N TRP A 133 -12.38 -5.87 3.65
CA TRP A 133 -12.43 -7.28 4.08
C TRP A 133 -12.60 -8.25 2.90
N ALA A 134 -11.77 -8.09 1.87
CA ALA A 134 -11.81 -8.93 0.68
C ALA A 134 -10.44 -9.58 0.42
N HIS A 135 -10.46 -10.85 0.05
CA HIS A 135 -9.35 -11.56 -0.56
C HIS A 135 -9.46 -11.46 -2.07
N ILE A 136 -8.42 -10.90 -2.71
CA ILE A 136 -8.28 -10.82 -4.16
C ILE A 136 -6.95 -11.47 -4.51
N ASP A 137 -7.04 -12.73 -4.93
CA ASP A 137 -5.88 -13.60 -5.03
C ASP A 137 -5.64 -14.06 -6.48
N ASN A 138 -4.38 -14.29 -6.84
CA ASN A 138 -3.97 -15.05 -8.01
C ASN A 138 -4.38 -14.45 -9.38
N THR A 139 -4.48 -13.14 -9.43
CA THR A 139 -4.80 -12.31 -10.60
C THR A 139 -3.64 -12.18 -11.58
N GLY A 140 -3.86 -11.39 -12.63
CA GLY A 140 -2.88 -11.00 -13.63
C GLY A 140 -2.74 -11.98 -14.78
N GLY A 141 -3.78 -12.76 -15.04
CA GLY A 141 -3.82 -13.56 -16.25
C GLY A 141 -3.76 -12.69 -17.51
N PRO A 142 -3.28 -13.25 -18.64
CA PRO A 142 -2.84 -12.46 -19.79
C PRO A 142 -3.99 -11.71 -20.47
N ASP A 143 -3.70 -10.54 -21.03
CA ASP A 143 -4.59 -9.85 -21.97
C ASP A 143 -4.50 -10.45 -23.39
N ALA A 144 -5.18 -9.83 -24.36
CA ALA A 144 -5.17 -10.30 -25.75
C ALA A 144 -3.78 -10.23 -26.42
N SER A 145 -2.84 -9.44 -25.89
CA SER A 145 -1.45 -9.37 -26.36
C SER A 145 -0.53 -10.41 -25.70
N GLY A 146 -1.03 -11.12 -24.68
CA GLY A 146 -0.25 -12.04 -23.86
C GLY A 146 0.43 -11.38 -22.65
N SER A 147 0.26 -10.07 -22.46
CA SER A 147 0.83 -9.33 -21.33
C SER A 147 0.04 -9.59 -20.06
N ALA A 148 0.72 -9.69 -18.91
CA ALA A 148 0.05 -9.81 -17.63
C ALA A 148 -0.81 -8.57 -17.34
N ARG A 149 -2.03 -8.79 -16.84
CA ARG A 149 -2.88 -7.69 -16.36
C ARG A 149 -2.51 -7.32 -14.93
N ARG A 150 -2.79 -6.08 -14.54
CA ARG A 150 -2.74 -5.66 -13.14
C ARG A 150 -3.92 -6.23 -12.37
N THR A 151 -3.79 -6.38 -11.06
CA THR A 151 -4.88 -6.90 -10.21
C THR A 151 -6.04 -5.92 -10.12
N ILE A 152 -5.73 -4.66 -9.89
CA ILE A 152 -6.66 -3.54 -10.06
C ILE A 152 -5.93 -2.42 -10.79
N VAL A 153 -6.54 -1.92 -11.86
CA VAL A 153 -6.04 -0.74 -12.59
C VAL A 153 -7.12 0.34 -12.65
N VAL A 154 -6.74 1.56 -12.32
CA VAL A 154 -7.58 2.75 -12.42
C VAL A 154 -6.77 3.84 -13.11
N ASN A 155 -7.24 4.31 -14.26
CA ASN A 155 -6.71 5.48 -14.93
C ASN A 155 -7.72 6.64 -14.97
N ASN A 156 -8.25 7.01 -13.80
CA ASN A 156 -9.29 8.02 -13.67
C ASN A 156 -9.25 8.73 -12.32
N ALA A 157 -9.65 10.00 -12.29
CA ALA A 157 -9.67 10.82 -11.08
C ALA A 157 -10.91 10.51 -10.22
N ILE A 158 -10.89 9.37 -9.53
CA ILE A 158 -11.98 8.87 -8.67
C ILE A 158 -11.49 8.53 -7.26
N PRO A 159 -12.39 8.44 -6.27
CA PRO A 159 -12.06 7.85 -4.98
C PRO A 159 -11.83 6.34 -5.10
N VAL A 160 -10.75 5.86 -4.50
CA VAL A 160 -10.40 4.45 -4.36
C VAL A 160 -10.04 4.17 -2.90
N ASP A 161 -10.95 3.51 -2.19
CA ASP A 161 -10.80 3.13 -0.78
C ASP A 161 -10.58 1.62 -0.68
N ILE A 162 -9.42 1.21 -0.17
CA ILE A 162 -9.03 -0.20 -0.03
C ILE A 162 -8.52 -0.44 1.38
N GLU A 163 -9.24 -1.27 2.12
CA GLU A 163 -9.06 -1.42 3.56
C GLU A 163 -9.16 -2.86 4.03
N ASP A 164 -8.37 -3.20 5.06
CA ASP A 164 -8.50 -4.48 5.77
C ASP A 164 -8.62 -5.68 4.81
N SER A 165 -7.86 -5.65 3.70
CA SER A 165 -8.02 -6.58 2.59
C SER A 165 -6.70 -7.24 2.21
N TRP A 166 -6.80 -8.35 1.47
CA TRP A 166 -5.69 -9.15 1.03
C TRP A 166 -5.59 -9.11 -0.49
N PHE A 167 -4.40 -8.80 -0.98
CA PHE A 167 -4.06 -8.83 -2.39
C PHE A 167 -2.82 -9.71 -2.55
N THR A 168 -2.99 -10.89 -3.14
CA THR A 168 -1.90 -11.87 -3.18
C THR A 168 -1.66 -12.43 -4.57
N ASN A 169 -0.39 -12.70 -4.86
CA ASN A 169 0.03 -13.58 -5.95
C ASN A 169 -0.40 -13.11 -7.36
N GLY A 170 -0.51 -11.80 -7.58
CA GLY A 170 -0.73 -11.23 -8.91
C GLY A 170 0.50 -11.43 -9.81
N GLN A 171 0.34 -11.40 -11.14
CA GLN A 171 1.48 -11.54 -12.08
C GLN A 171 2.20 -10.23 -12.43
N ASP A 172 1.52 -9.10 -12.26
CA ASP A 172 1.98 -7.73 -12.49
C ASP A 172 1.67 -6.88 -11.25
N ASP A 173 1.62 -5.55 -11.36
CA ASP A 173 1.21 -4.65 -10.30
C ASP A 173 -0.08 -5.16 -9.64
N LEU A 174 -0.08 -5.21 -8.31
CA LEU A 174 -1.34 -5.42 -7.59
C LEU A 174 -2.23 -4.19 -7.76
N MET A 175 -1.74 -3.00 -7.40
CA MET A 175 -2.55 -1.78 -7.50
C MET A 175 -1.90 -0.77 -8.44
N GLY A 176 -2.37 -0.66 -9.67
CA GLY A 176 -2.01 0.42 -10.60
C GLY A 176 -3.04 1.54 -10.56
N LEU A 177 -2.84 2.54 -9.70
CA LEU A 177 -3.82 3.59 -9.46
C LEU A 177 -3.27 4.95 -9.92
N PHE A 178 -3.85 5.46 -10.99
CA PHE A 178 -3.43 6.67 -11.67
C PHE A 178 -4.53 7.73 -11.57
N HIS A 179 -4.14 8.98 -11.27
CA HIS A 179 -5.03 10.13 -11.02
C HIS A 179 -5.97 10.01 -9.80
N ALA A 180 -6.05 8.85 -9.17
CA ALA A 180 -7.02 8.53 -8.13
C ALA A 180 -6.74 9.27 -6.81
N THR A 181 -7.81 9.50 -6.04
CA THR A 181 -7.68 9.85 -4.61
C THR A 181 -7.79 8.57 -3.81
N VAL A 182 -6.70 8.17 -3.14
CA VAL A 182 -6.54 6.84 -2.55
C VAL A 182 -6.57 6.85 -1.02
N THR A 183 -7.26 5.87 -0.45
CA THR A 183 -7.15 5.48 0.96
C THR A 183 -6.78 4.00 1.00
N ILE A 184 -5.51 3.66 1.23
CA ILE A 184 -5.02 2.27 1.22
C ILE A 184 -4.53 1.93 2.63
N LEU A 185 -5.41 1.33 3.44
CA LEU A 185 -5.19 1.17 4.88
C LEU A 185 -5.28 -0.28 5.36
N ARG A 186 -4.33 -0.73 6.18
CA ARG A 186 -4.38 -2.02 6.88
C ARG A 186 -4.50 -3.25 5.96
N ASN A 187 -3.94 -3.20 4.77
CA ASN A 187 -3.99 -4.34 3.85
C ASN A 187 -2.79 -5.28 4.04
N THR A 188 -2.96 -6.52 3.61
CA THR A 188 -1.87 -7.49 3.46
C THR A 188 -1.65 -7.75 1.97
N ILE A 189 -0.51 -7.26 1.46
CA ILE A 189 -0.14 -7.22 0.05
C ILE A 189 1.07 -8.13 -0.11
N SER A 190 0.95 -9.23 -0.86
CA SER A 190 1.94 -10.31 -0.77
C SER A 190 2.27 -10.96 -2.10
N SER A 191 3.57 -11.19 -2.30
CA SER A 191 4.11 -12.19 -3.21
C SER A 191 3.72 -12.02 -4.68
N SER A 192 3.59 -10.79 -5.16
CA SER A 192 3.10 -10.50 -6.53
C SER A 192 4.17 -9.96 -7.47
N GLY A 193 3.94 -10.19 -8.75
CA GLY A 193 4.85 -9.87 -9.84
C GLY A 193 5.71 -11.09 -10.19
N SER A 194 5.73 -11.50 -11.46
CA SER A 194 6.59 -12.59 -11.96
C SER A 194 8.05 -12.15 -12.00
N THR A 195 8.40 -11.34 -13.00
CA THR A 195 9.70 -10.69 -13.15
C THR A 195 9.62 -9.20 -12.83
N ASP A 196 8.43 -8.61 -12.91
CA ASP A 196 8.14 -7.21 -12.58
C ASP A 196 6.78 -7.12 -11.88
N GLY A 197 6.46 -5.96 -11.31
CA GLY A 197 5.19 -5.67 -10.67
C GLY A 197 5.35 -5.12 -9.25
N GLU A 198 4.65 -4.03 -9.01
CA GLU A 198 4.64 -3.27 -7.79
C GLU A 198 3.51 -3.76 -6.86
N GLY A 199 3.72 -3.65 -5.55
CA GLY A 199 2.61 -3.82 -4.61
C GLY A 199 1.57 -2.71 -4.80
N ILE A 200 2.05 -1.46 -4.75
CA ILE A 200 1.22 -0.27 -4.92
C ILE A 200 1.95 0.69 -5.87
N ASN A 201 1.35 0.96 -7.02
CA ASN A 201 1.86 1.84 -8.06
C ASN A 201 0.94 3.06 -8.21
N LEU A 202 1.31 4.18 -7.61
CA LEU A 202 0.52 5.41 -7.63
C LEU A 202 1.16 6.39 -8.61
N LYS A 203 0.44 6.72 -9.69
CA LYS A 203 0.96 7.68 -10.67
C LYS A 203 0.02 8.77 -11.15
N SER A 204 0.57 9.68 -11.95
CA SER A 204 -0.17 10.67 -12.74
C SER A 204 -1.15 11.52 -11.93
N GLY A 205 -0.72 12.08 -10.81
CA GLY A 205 -1.58 12.93 -9.98
C GLY A 205 -2.41 12.17 -8.95
N ALA A 206 -2.05 10.91 -8.67
CA ALA A 206 -2.61 10.18 -7.56
C ALA A 206 -2.27 10.87 -6.23
N LYS A 207 -3.24 10.93 -5.32
CA LYS A 207 -3.04 11.57 -4.01
C LYS A 207 -3.76 10.84 -2.91
N GLY A 208 -3.28 10.97 -1.67
CA GLY A 208 -3.98 10.41 -0.51
C GLY A 208 -3.03 9.70 0.45
N VAL A 209 -3.48 8.59 1.00
CA VAL A 209 -2.81 7.92 2.13
C VAL A 209 -2.57 6.44 1.83
N VAL A 210 -1.35 5.98 2.11
CA VAL A 210 -0.97 4.57 2.16
C VAL A 210 -0.37 4.28 3.54
N ALA A 211 -1.14 3.63 4.41
CA ALA A 211 -0.69 3.40 5.76
C ALA A 211 -1.14 2.09 6.40
N TYR A 212 -0.38 1.62 7.38
CA TYR A 212 -0.67 0.40 8.13
C TYR A 212 -0.69 -0.88 7.27
N ASN A 213 -0.14 -0.86 6.06
CA ASN A 213 -0.12 -2.03 5.20
C ASN A 213 1.10 -2.91 5.51
N VAL A 214 0.92 -4.22 5.39
CA VAL A 214 2.02 -5.16 5.22
C VAL A 214 2.23 -5.38 3.73
N VAL A 215 3.45 -5.14 3.25
CA VAL A 215 3.83 -5.35 1.85
C VAL A 215 5.03 -6.28 1.80
N PHE A 216 4.80 -7.52 1.39
CA PHE A 216 5.80 -8.58 1.40
C PHE A 216 6.11 -9.10 0.00
N SER A 217 7.40 -9.23 -0.32
CA SER A 217 7.91 -9.98 -1.48
C SER A 217 7.32 -9.56 -2.84
N GLN A 218 7.22 -8.27 -3.12
CA GLN A 218 6.91 -7.76 -4.46
C GLN A 218 8.10 -7.93 -5.41
N ALA A 219 7.84 -8.13 -6.70
CA ALA A 219 8.89 -8.29 -7.71
C ALA A 219 9.68 -7.00 -7.89
N GLY A 220 8.94 -5.91 -8.10
CA GLY A 220 9.40 -4.54 -8.12
C GLY A 220 9.25 -3.88 -6.75
N SER A 221 8.79 -2.64 -6.74
CA SER A 221 8.72 -1.86 -5.50
C SER A 221 7.52 -2.21 -4.65
N GLY A 222 7.66 -2.10 -3.33
CA GLY A 222 6.53 -2.20 -2.41
C GLY A 222 5.52 -1.08 -2.68
N ILE A 223 6.01 0.16 -2.69
CA ILE A 223 5.23 1.37 -3.00
C ILE A 223 6.03 2.25 -3.98
N LYS A 224 5.43 2.59 -5.12
CA LYS A 224 6.01 3.47 -6.14
C LYS A 224 5.14 4.71 -6.31
N LEU A 225 5.78 5.89 -6.24
CA LEU A 225 5.18 7.18 -6.49
C LEU A 225 5.88 7.85 -7.67
N GLU A 226 5.12 8.13 -8.72
CA GLU A 226 5.59 8.92 -9.87
C GLU A 226 4.47 9.85 -10.32
N THR A 227 4.74 11.00 -10.93
CA THR A 227 3.67 11.77 -11.60
C THR A 227 3.52 11.25 -13.02
N SER A 228 3.92 12.03 -14.01
CA SER A 228 4.03 11.63 -15.40
C SER A 228 5.02 12.59 -16.03
N ALA A 229 5.97 12.06 -16.80
CA ALA A 229 6.96 12.88 -17.46
C ALA A 229 6.33 13.77 -18.55
N SER A 230 5.17 13.40 -19.08
CA SER A 230 4.44 14.14 -20.11
C SER A 230 3.32 15.01 -19.55
N ILE A 231 2.77 14.68 -18.38
CA ILE A 231 1.68 15.41 -17.72
C ILE A 231 2.07 15.66 -16.25
N PRO A 232 2.87 16.70 -15.96
CA PRO A 232 3.43 16.91 -14.62
C PRO A 232 2.43 17.46 -13.59
N PHE A 233 1.19 17.76 -14.00
CA PHE A 233 0.12 18.26 -13.13
C PHE A 233 -1.24 17.61 -13.44
N PRO A 234 -2.07 17.31 -12.42
CA PRO A 234 -1.76 17.41 -10.99
C PRO A 234 -0.61 16.47 -10.59
N GLN A 235 0.14 16.87 -9.58
CA GLN A 235 1.30 16.15 -9.08
C GLN A 235 0.85 14.94 -8.25
N THR A 236 1.57 13.83 -8.33
CA THR A 236 1.36 12.72 -7.41
C THR A 236 1.90 13.11 -6.03
N GLU A 237 1.06 13.12 -5.00
CA GLU A 237 1.42 13.53 -3.63
C GLU A 237 0.76 12.61 -2.60
N VAL A 238 1.56 11.82 -1.89
CA VAL A 238 1.03 10.73 -1.05
C VAL A 238 1.70 10.71 0.33
N ASP A 239 0.87 10.64 1.37
CA ASP A 239 1.29 10.32 2.73
C ASP A 239 1.53 8.80 2.83
N VAL A 240 2.78 8.37 3.04
CA VAL A 240 3.18 6.95 3.12
C VAL A 240 3.73 6.67 4.51
N TYR A 241 2.90 6.14 5.41
CA TYR A 241 3.32 5.98 6.79
C TYR A 241 2.90 4.69 7.48
N ASN A 242 3.65 4.30 8.52
CA ASN A 242 3.31 3.12 9.33
C ASN A 242 3.10 1.85 8.50
N ASN A 243 3.80 1.66 7.39
CA ASN A 243 3.76 0.39 6.65
C ASN A 243 4.89 -0.54 7.13
N THR A 244 4.69 -1.85 7.01
CA THR A 244 5.74 -2.86 7.19
C THR A 244 6.08 -3.47 5.82
N LEU A 245 7.23 -3.10 5.27
CA LEU A 245 7.69 -3.43 3.92
C LEU A 245 8.84 -4.44 4.02
N VAL A 246 8.62 -5.66 3.54
CA VAL A 246 9.54 -6.78 3.78
C VAL A 246 9.88 -7.51 2.48
N SER A 247 11.18 -7.72 2.21
CA SER A 247 11.66 -8.57 1.11
C SER A 247 11.25 -8.11 -0.30
N ASN A 248 10.98 -6.83 -0.50
CA ASN A 248 10.53 -6.30 -1.80
C ASN A 248 11.70 -6.05 -2.75
N GLY A 249 11.48 -6.25 -4.05
CA GLY A 249 12.33 -5.71 -5.11
C GLY A 249 13.41 -6.62 -5.66
N TRP A 250 13.42 -7.89 -5.30
CA TRP A 250 14.52 -8.79 -5.66
C TRP A 250 14.42 -9.41 -7.05
N ARG A 251 13.22 -9.52 -7.63
CA ARG A 251 13.02 -10.35 -8.85
C ARG A 251 13.49 -9.68 -10.15
N ARG A 252 13.76 -8.38 -10.10
CA ARG A 252 14.32 -7.60 -11.21
C ARG A 252 15.85 -7.56 -11.21
N GLY A 253 16.48 -7.93 -10.09
CA GLY A 253 17.92 -7.90 -9.90
C GLY A 253 18.53 -6.50 -9.98
N SER A 254 19.86 -6.44 -10.04
CA SER A 254 20.65 -5.20 -9.98
C SER A 254 20.50 -4.29 -11.20
N ALA A 255 20.03 -4.82 -12.33
CA ALA A 255 19.77 -4.03 -13.52
C ALA A 255 18.60 -3.04 -13.31
N GLU A 256 17.59 -3.44 -12.54
CA GLU A 256 16.42 -2.58 -12.28
C GLU A 256 15.77 -2.86 -10.91
N PRO A 257 16.51 -2.68 -9.81
CA PRO A 257 16.12 -3.20 -8.49
C PRO A 257 14.80 -2.61 -7.99
N GLY A 258 13.97 -3.38 -7.29
CA GLY A 258 12.81 -2.79 -6.62
C GLY A 258 13.17 -2.11 -5.29
N ARG A 259 12.25 -1.27 -4.80
CA ARG A 259 12.42 -0.48 -3.58
C ARG A 259 11.39 -0.87 -2.52
N ALA A 260 11.63 -0.54 -1.26
CA ALA A 260 10.53 -0.47 -0.29
C ALA A 260 9.58 0.67 -0.68
N VAL A 261 10.12 1.88 -0.83
CA VAL A 261 9.38 3.06 -1.30
C VAL A 261 10.24 3.81 -2.32
N SER A 262 9.65 4.19 -3.46
CA SER A 262 10.32 5.06 -4.43
C SER A 262 9.52 6.31 -4.75
N VAL A 263 10.22 7.44 -4.91
CA VAL A 263 9.65 8.72 -5.36
C VAL A 263 10.44 9.20 -6.57
N GLY A 264 9.79 9.32 -7.72
CA GLY A 264 10.40 9.83 -8.95
C GLY A 264 9.43 10.66 -9.77
N VAL A 265 9.88 11.15 -10.92
CA VAL A 265 9.05 11.82 -11.93
C VAL A 265 8.09 12.86 -11.33
N ASN A 266 8.64 13.92 -10.75
CA ASN A 266 7.94 15.02 -10.09
C ASN A 266 6.97 14.58 -8.97
N ALA A 267 7.01 13.35 -8.44
CA ALA A 267 6.15 12.99 -7.31
C ALA A 267 6.65 13.56 -5.98
N ILE A 268 5.73 13.68 -5.02
CA ILE A 268 5.97 14.05 -3.63
C ILE A 268 5.58 12.88 -2.73
N GLY A 269 6.49 12.50 -1.83
CA GLY A 269 6.21 11.53 -0.77
C GLY A 269 6.34 12.15 0.62
N HIS A 270 5.43 11.80 1.53
CA HIS A 270 5.61 12.03 2.97
C HIS A 270 5.82 10.69 3.68
N ILE A 271 7.08 10.28 3.82
CA ILE A 271 7.46 8.90 4.13
C ILE A 271 7.93 8.76 5.59
N TYR A 272 7.04 8.32 6.47
CA TYR A 272 7.29 8.28 7.92
C TYR A 272 6.90 6.98 8.56
N ASN A 273 7.52 6.63 9.68
CA ASN A 273 7.06 5.54 10.54
C ASN A 273 7.05 4.15 9.90
N ASN A 274 7.74 3.92 8.78
CA ASN A 274 7.72 2.61 8.13
C ASN A 274 8.78 1.67 8.74
N ILE A 275 8.48 0.37 8.77
CA ILE A 275 9.46 -0.69 9.04
C ILE A 275 9.86 -1.31 7.71
N ILE A 276 11.15 -1.27 7.38
CA ILE A 276 11.71 -1.74 6.12
C ILE A 276 12.73 -2.84 6.41
N VAL A 277 12.44 -4.06 5.95
CA VAL A 277 13.24 -5.25 6.28
C VAL A 277 13.59 -6.02 5.02
N ASN A 278 14.88 -6.28 4.81
CA ASN A 278 15.36 -7.13 3.70
C ASN A 278 14.90 -6.72 2.29
N CYS A 279 14.42 -5.49 2.07
CA CYS A 279 14.14 -5.01 0.71
C CYS A 279 15.46 -4.85 -0.05
N TYR A 280 15.41 -5.02 -1.38
CA TYR A 280 16.60 -4.87 -2.23
C TYR A 280 17.19 -3.46 -2.09
N HIS A 281 16.36 -2.44 -2.33
CA HIS A 281 16.58 -1.06 -1.90
C HIS A 281 15.54 -0.66 -0.84
N GLY A 282 15.93 0.20 0.09
CA GLY A 282 15.03 0.79 1.09
C GLY A 282 14.20 1.93 0.50
N ILE A 283 14.52 3.16 0.87
CA ILE A 283 13.86 4.37 0.33
C ILE A 283 14.76 4.97 -0.75
N GLU A 284 14.24 5.10 -1.96
CA GLU A 284 14.94 5.78 -3.05
C GLU A 284 14.17 7.01 -3.53
N LEU A 285 14.85 8.14 -3.52
CA LEU A 285 14.33 9.39 -4.07
C LEU A 285 15.13 9.69 -5.34
N PHE A 286 14.49 9.61 -6.50
CA PHE A 286 15.13 9.88 -7.78
C PHE A 286 15.35 11.37 -7.99
N ASN A 287 16.32 11.72 -8.83
CA ASN A 287 16.68 13.12 -9.11
C ASN A 287 15.60 13.89 -9.87
N ASP A 288 14.67 13.18 -10.50
CA ASP A 288 13.53 13.74 -11.21
C ASP A 288 12.27 13.84 -10.33
N GLY A 289 12.29 13.36 -9.08
CA GLY A 289 11.23 13.57 -8.10
C GLY A 289 11.22 15.00 -7.53
N ASP A 290 10.12 15.42 -6.93
CA ASP A 290 10.06 16.70 -6.22
C ASP A 290 10.63 16.55 -4.80
N LEU A 291 11.94 16.70 -4.72
CA LEU A 291 12.69 16.51 -3.48
C LEU A 291 12.59 17.69 -2.52
N VAL A 292 12.15 18.85 -3.00
CA VAL A 292 11.98 20.05 -2.17
C VAL A 292 10.77 19.86 -1.26
N HIS A 293 9.72 19.24 -1.77
CA HIS A 293 8.48 19.01 -1.03
C HIS A 293 8.34 17.59 -0.47
N THR A 294 9.18 16.64 -0.91
CA THR A 294 9.27 15.31 -0.31
C THR A 294 9.87 15.38 1.09
N THR A 295 9.20 14.78 2.07
CA THR A 295 9.63 14.79 3.47
C THR A 295 9.64 13.38 4.04
N TYR A 296 10.64 13.01 4.82
CA TYR A 296 10.78 11.65 5.33
C TYR A 296 11.60 11.60 6.61
N GLY A 297 11.49 10.51 7.35
CA GLY A 297 12.22 10.25 8.60
C GLY A 297 11.44 9.31 9.52
N ASN A 298 11.99 9.00 10.69
CA ASN A 298 11.36 8.07 11.63
C ASN A 298 11.05 6.70 10.98
N ASN A 299 11.92 6.20 10.10
CA ASN A 299 11.76 4.85 9.54
C ASN A 299 12.74 3.89 10.22
N LEU A 300 12.36 2.62 10.36
CA LEU A 300 13.25 1.56 10.83
C LEU A 300 13.75 0.76 9.63
N PHE A 301 15.07 0.61 9.52
CA PHE A 301 15.74 -0.19 8.50
C PHE A 301 16.49 -1.35 9.13
N TYR A 302 16.11 -2.57 8.78
CA TYR A 302 16.75 -3.78 9.30
C TYR A 302 17.09 -4.77 8.19
N ALA A 303 18.20 -5.48 8.37
CA ALA A 303 18.59 -6.58 7.51
C ALA A 303 18.96 -7.78 8.38
N THR A 304 18.37 -8.95 8.08
CA THR A 304 18.63 -10.20 8.79
C THR A 304 19.97 -10.83 8.38
N VAL A 305 20.51 -10.42 7.23
CA VAL A 305 21.82 -10.82 6.70
C VAL A 305 22.58 -9.57 6.23
N ASP A 306 23.90 -9.67 6.10
CA ASP A 306 24.72 -8.58 5.56
C ASP A 306 24.59 -8.50 4.04
N THR A 307 24.80 -9.64 3.38
CA THR A 307 24.71 -9.76 1.92
C THR A 307 23.78 -10.88 1.50
N TYR A 308 23.19 -10.73 0.31
CA TYR A 308 22.42 -11.77 -0.36
C TYR A 308 22.77 -11.83 -1.84
N ALA A 309 22.61 -13.00 -2.47
CA ALA A 309 22.85 -13.15 -3.90
C ALA A 309 21.74 -12.46 -4.70
N ASP A 310 22.09 -11.70 -5.72
CA ASP A 310 21.11 -11.20 -6.68
C ASP A 310 20.36 -12.37 -7.35
N LEU A 311 19.06 -12.20 -7.63
CA LEU A 311 18.25 -13.28 -8.21
C LEU A 311 18.45 -13.44 -9.72
N VAL A 312 18.94 -12.39 -10.40
CA VAL A 312 19.18 -12.39 -11.86
C VAL A 312 20.64 -12.69 -12.16
N ASP A 313 21.57 -12.09 -11.41
CA ASP A 313 23.01 -12.37 -11.49
C ASP A 313 23.59 -12.85 -10.14
N PRO A 314 23.52 -14.15 -9.82
CA PRO A 314 23.95 -14.68 -8.51
C PRO A 314 25.42 -14.49 -8.16
N SER A 315 26.25 -14.08 -9.12
CA SER A 315 27.65 -13.71 -8.89
C SER A 315 27.77 -12.42 -8.10
N GLN A 316 26.77 -11.54 -8.19
CA GLN A 316 26.69 -10.30 -7.42
C GLN A 316 26.18 -10.57 -6.00
N LYS A 317 26.89 -9.99 -5.03
CA LYS A 317 26.50 -10.00 -3.62
C LYS A 317 26.03 -8.62 -3.23
N ILE A 318 24.74 -8.50 -2.99
CA ILE A 318 24.09 -7.24 -2.65
C ILE A 318 24.24 -7.04 -1.15
N ASN A 319 24.92 -5.96 -0.75
CA ASN A 319 24.90 -5.51 0.63
C ASN A 319 23.59 -4.79 0.91
N ILE A 320 22.74 -5.39 1.73
CA ILE A 320 21.38 -4.89 1.97
C ILE A 320 21.42 -3.54 2.72
N ARG A 321 22.37 -3.36 3.64
CA ARG A 321 22.45 -2.15 4.47
C ARG A 321 22.96 -0.93 3.69
N ASP A 322 23.88 -1.14 2.75
CA ASP A 322 24.35 -0.08 1.85
C ASP A 322 23.20 0.47 0.99
N ASN A 323 22.14 -0.33 0.81
CA ASN A 323 20.98 0.00 -0.02
C ASN A 323 19.75 0.45 0.77
N PHE A 324 19.82 0.65 2.10
CA PHE A 324 18.73 1.29 2.83
C PHE A 324 18.39 2.67 2.26
N TYR A 325 19.44 3.41 1.90
CA TYR A 325 19.39 4.58 1.03
C TYR A 325 20.42 4.37 -0.08
N PRO A 326 20.02 3.88 -1.26
CA PRO A 326 20.96 3.46 -2.29
C PRO A 326 21.71 4.66 -2.88
N ALA A 327 22.95 4.44 -3.32
CA ALA A 327 23.80 5.49 -3.88
C ALA A 327 23.26 6.10 -5.19
N SER A 328 22.41 5.38 -5.92
CA SER A 328 21.68 5.88 -7.10
C SER A 328 20.62 6.94 -6.75
N GLY A 329 20.16 6.96 -5.50
CA GLY A 329 19.16 7.89 -5.00
C GLY A 329 19.75 9.11 -4.31
N LEU A 330 18.94 10.16 -4.23
CA LEU A 330 19.24 11.39 -3.52
C LEU A 330 18.75 11.38 -2.06
N GLY A 331 17.95 10.40 -1.66
CA GLY A 331 17.57 10.16 -0.27
C GLY A 331 18.79 9.87 0.61
N LYS A 332 18.75 10.32 1.87
CA LYS A 332 19.83 10.13 2.86
C LYS A 332 19.27 9.75 4.23
N PRO A 333 20.00 8.96 5.02
CA PRO A 333 19.67 8.71 6.43
C PRO A 333 19.27 9.98 7.18
N GLN A 334 18.11 9.94 7.84
CA GLN A 334 17.68 11.02 8.72
C GLN A 334 18.10 10.75 10.17
N PRO A 335 18.38 11.79 10.98
CA PRO A 335 18.70 11.60 12.40
C PRO A 335 17.61 10.89 13.22
N THR A 336 16.36 10.92 12.73
CA THR A 336 15.22 10.26 13.36
C THR A 336 15.02 8.81 12.90
N ASP A 337 15.75 8.32 11.91
CA ASP A 337 15.65 6.94 11.47
C ASP A 337 16.36 5.97 12.43
N LEU A 338 15.80 4.78 12.57
CA LEU A 338 16.45 3.65 13.25
C LEU A 338 17.13 2.76 12.20
N ILE A 339 18.41 3.01 11.94
CA ILE A 339 19.18 2.26 10.94
C ILE A 339 20.05 1.19 11.60
N SER A 340 19.77 -0.08 11.29
CA SER A 340 20.59 -1.19 11.75
C SER A 340 22.02 -1.09 11.23
N LYS A 341 23.01 -1.33 12.10
CA LYS A 341 24.44 -1.34 11.76
C LYS A 341 25.03 -2.74 11.64
N LYS A 342 24.32 -3.73 12.16
CA LYS A 342 24.68 -5.15 12.19
C LYS A 342 23.44 -5.98 12.48
N ILE A 343 23.53 -7.29 12.25
CA ILE A 343 22.46 -8.23 12.60
C ILE A 343 22.12 -8.10 14.09
N GLY A 344 20.83 -8.11 14.42
CA GLY A 344 20.30 -7.91 15.78
C GLY A 344 20.24 -6.46 16.28
N ASN A 345 20.94 -5.50 15.66
CA ASN A 345 20.79 -4.09 16.01
C ASN A 345 19.54 -3.52 15.34
N TYR A 346 18.64 -2.94 16.14
CA TYR A 346 17.32 -2.46 15.68
C TYR A 346 16.51 -3.54 14.97
N ASP A 347 16.66 -4.80 15.39
CA ASP A 347 15.73 -5.86 14.98
C ASP A 347 14.31 -5.42 15.38
N PRO A 348 13.34 -5.41 14.45
CA PRO A 348 11.97 -5.03 14.76
C PRO A 348 11.29 -6.00 15.74
N LEU A 349 11.89 -7.18 16.01
CA LEU A 349 11.34 -8.21 16.89
C LEU A 349 9.92 -8.59 16.49
N PHE A 350 9.76 -9.00 15.23
CA PHE A 350 8.51 -9.58 14.76
C PHE A 350 8.13 -10.82 15.60
N MET A 351 6.84 -11.06 15.82
CA MET A 351 6.33 -12.23 16.54
C MET A 351 6.77 -13.53 15.85
N LYS A 352 6.81 -13.54 14.52
CA LYS A 352 7.38 -14.63 13.72
C LYS A 352 7.89 -14.08 12.39
N PHE A 353 9.19 -14.20 12.14
CA PHE A 353 9.77 -13.97 10.83
C PHE A 353 10.81 -15.04 10.53
N ASP A 354 10.69 -15.68 9.37
CA ASP A 354 11.61 -16.75 8.93
C ASP A 354 12.93 -16.23 8.36
N GLY A 355 13.09 -14.91 8.26
CA GLY A 355 14.30 -14.27 7.74
C GLY A 355 14.37 -14.23 6.21
N THR A 356 13.25 -14.51 5.51
CA THR A 356 13.19 -14.46 4.04
C THR A 356 13.78 -13.15 3.52
N VAL A 357 14.73 -13.26 2.59
CA VAL A 357 15.31 -12.08 1.91
C VAL A 357 14.62 -11.86 0.57
N ALA A 358 14.46 -12.93 -0.21
CA ALA A 358 13.83 -12.90 -1.50
C ALA A 358 13.05 -14.20 -1.74
N ALA A 359 11.92 -14.11 -2.43
CA ALA A 359 11.05 -15.26 -2.72
C ALA A 359 10.44 -15.14 -4.13
N PRO A 360 9.96 -16.26 -4.74
CA PRO A 360 9.26 -16.22 -6.03
C PRO A 360 7.84 -15.62 -5.92
N ASN A 361 7.21 -15.35 -7.07
CA ASN A 361 5.77 -15.08 -7.13
C ASN A 361 4.98 -16.25 -6.51
N GLY A 362 3.92 -15.97 -5.77
CA GLY A 362 3.07 -16.99 -5.15
C GLY A 362 3.66 -17.59 -3.87
N TYR A 363 4.77 -17.06 -3.36
CA TYR A 363 5.38 -17.57 -2.14
C TYR A 363 4.42 -17.37 -0.94
N PRO A 364 4.16 -18.42 -0.13
CA PRO A 364 3.23 -18.31 0.99
C PRO A 364 3.82 -17.42 2.08
N ASN A 365 3.09 -16.37 2.46
CA ASN A 365 3.46 -15.56 3.61
C ASN A 365 2.95 -16.21 4.90
N THR A 366 3.84 -16.87 5.64
CA THR A 366 3.53 -17.48 6.94
C THR A 366 4.07 -16.69 8.14
N ASN A 367 4.52 -15.46 7.89
CA ASN A 367 5.11 -14.57 8.87
C ASN A 367 4.03 -13.85 9.69
N ASP A 368 4.40 -13.45 10.90
CA ASP A 368 3.62 -12.60 11.80
C ASP A 368 4.43 -11.36 12.13
N PHE A 369 4.09 -10.27 11.43
CA PHE A 369 4.80 -9.00 11.52
C PHE A 369 4.31 -8.11 12.67
N ARG A 370 3.43 -8.62 13.56
CA ARG A 370 3.18 -7.96 14.85
C ARG A 370 4.48 -7.87 15.65
N LEU A 371 4.57 -6.88 16.52
CA LEU A 371 5.79 -6.59 17.28
C LEU A 371 5.77 -7.25 18.65
N GLN A 372 6.89 -7.83 19.06
CA GLN A 372 7.12 -8.25 20.45
C GLN A 372 7.29 -7.02 21.35
N SER A 373 6.91 -7.14 22.63
CA SER A 373 6.84 -6.02 23.59
C SER A 373 8.11 -5.17 23.76
N SER A 374 9.30 -5.73 23.49
CA SER A 374 10.58 -5.02 23.58
C SER A 374 11.07 -4.45 22.24
N SER A 375 10.21 -4.40 21.22
CA SER A 375 10.57 -3.91 19.90
C SER A 375 11.07 -2.45 19.96
N PRO A 376 12.17 -2.11 19.26
CA PRO A 376 12.64 -0.73 19.15
C PRO A 376 11.69 0.16 18.34
N ALA A 377 10.71 -0.42 17.65
CA ALA A 377 9.70 0.32 16.88
C ALA A 377 8.66 1.02 17.76
N PHE A 378 8.50 0.63 19.03
CA PHE A 378 7.59 1.32 19.95
C PHE A 378 8.14 2.68 20.35
N SER A 379 7.28 3.71 20.35
CA SER A 379 7.63 5.08 20.74
C SER A 379 8.76 5.74 19.93
N ALA A 380 9.07 5.23 18.74
CA ALA A 380 10.06 5.79 17.83
C ALA A 380 9.44 6.58 16.66
N GLY A 381 8.10 6.63 16.59
CA GLY A 381 7.37 7.27 15.51
C GLY A 381 7.32 8.79 15.56
N ASN A 382 7.13 9.39 14.39
CA ASN A 382 6.67 10.74 14.23
C ASN A 382 5.21 10.84 14.72
N THR A 383 5.03 11.52 15.85
CA THR A 383 3.74 11.66 16.54
C THR A 383 2.67 12.43 15.74
N LYS A 384 3.01 13.01 14.59
CA LYS A 384 2.02 13.51 13.63
C LYS A 384 1.14 12.37 13.10
N TYR A 385 1.72 11.18 12.93
CA TYR A 385 1.05 10.01 12.36
C TYR A 385 0.72 9.01 13.46
N ASN A 386 1.74 8.43 14.10
CA ASN A 386 1.57 7.49 15.21
C ASN A 386 2.81 7.54 16.12
N LEU A 387 2.65 7.13 17.38
CA LEU A 387 3.75 7.00 18.34
C LEU A 387 4.69 5.85 17.97
N ASP A 388 4.16 4.81 17.33
CA ASP A 388 4.92 3.61 16.97
C ASP A 388 5.25 3.57 15.47
N LEU A 389 6.24 2.75 15.12
CA LEU A 389 6.58 2.43 13.74
C LEU A 389 5.84 1.17 13.26
N GLY A 390 5.67 1.06 11.95
CA GLY A 390 5.18 -0.14 11.27
C GLY A 390 3.66 -0.29 11.31
N ALA A 391 3.21 -1.40 10.73
CA ALA A 391 1.80 -1.67 10.48
C ALA A 391 1.00 -1.97 11.74
N TYR A 392 1.62 -2.46 12.81
CA TYR A 392 0.94 -2.93 14.03
C TYR A 392 1.30 -2.06 15.22
N THR A 393 0.48 -1.03 15.46
CA THR A 393 0.70 -0.03 16.51
C THR A 393 0.05 -0.44 17.83
N SER A 394 0.64 -0.01 18.95
CA SER A 394 0.17 -0.35 20.31
C SER A 394 -1.18 0.30 20.66
N ASP A 395 -1.57 1.36 19.96
CA ASP A 395 -2.87 2.02 20.11
C ASP A 395 -4.03 1.27 19.42
N GLY A 396 -3.72 0.16 18.73
CA GLY A 396 -4.70 -0.69 18.08
C GLY A 396 -5.34 -0.09 16.83
N LYS A 397 -4.80 1.01 16.28
CA LYS A 397 -5.32 1.62 15.03
C LYS A 397 -4.69 1.07 13.75
N GLY A 398 -3.55 0.38 13.88
CA GLY A 398 -2.85 -0.28 12.79
C GLY A 398 -3.56 -1.54 12.26
N ASN A 399 -2.86 -2.33 11.46
CA ASN A 399 -3.35 -3.55 10.85
C ASN A 399 -3.91 -4.54 11.89
N GLN A 400 -5.02 -5.17 11.56
CA GLN A 400 -5.82 -5.99 12.48
C GLN A 400 -5.81 -7.48 12.13
N HIS A 401 -5.09 -7.88 11.07
CA HIS A 401 -5.20 -9.23 10.51
C HIS A 401 -3.91 -9.80 9.94
#